data_AF-A0A923XN72-F1
#
_entry.id   AF-A0A923XN72-F1
#
_cell.length_a   1.000
_cell.length_b   1.000
_cell.length_c   1.000
_cell.angle_alpha   90.00
_cell.angle_beta   90.00
_cell.angle_gamma   90.00
#
_symmetry.space_group_name_H-M   'P 1'
#
loop_
_entity.id
_entity.type
_entity.pdbx_description
1 polymer ?
#
loop_
_entity_poly.entity_id
_entity_poly.type
_entity_poly.pdbx_seq_one_letter_code
_entity_poly.pdbx_strand_id
1 'polypeptide(L)'
;VLDKGKEILRQEGRLGYEQYSATGFYLWGIKLPKSLSYSFIKPVKIFNIEMYYDARNLAYLTSEPFFLAKMEIGKIDNFFDEITTKIYQLQKIRWEKYNIITAISEDSTDKMPWFVYNSVYFNSQTWLCTSPGGKPYPQYKSLSTKSAFAWSAIYSDSYSTLLKNKVKKLVNQEYGYYTGIYEKNNKTNKSVNINTNAVILESLLYKKLKGKSFLEN
;
A
#
# COMPACT_ATOMS: atom_id res chain seq x y z
N VAL A 1 -17.48 6.66 11.58
CA VAL A 1 -17.69 5.44 12.41
C VAL A 1 -18.61 5.80 13.55
N LEU A 2 -19.63 4.98 13.84
CA LEU A 2 -20.44 5.18 15.05
C LEU A 2 -19.72 4.60 16.25
N ASP A 3 -19.38 5.45 17.22
CA ASP A 3 -18.86 5.03 18.53
C ASP A 3 -19.88 5.44 19.59
N LYS A 4 -20.44 4.46 20.30
CA LYS A 4 -21.52 4.66 21.28
C LYS A 4 -22.69 5.51 20.76
N GLY A 5 -23.09 5.29 19.50
CA GLY A 5 -24.21 5.99 18.86
C GLY A 5 -23.90 7.42 18.39
N LYS A 6 -22.64 7.89 18.50
CA LYS A 6 -22.21 9.18 17.93
C LYS A 6 -21.35 8.97 16.70
N GLU A 7 -21.60 9.77 15.67
CA GLU A 7 -20.72 9.82 14.53
C GLU A 7 -19.37 10.41 14.94
N ILE A 8 -18.32 9.61 14.81
CA ILE A 8 -16.95 10.04 14.91
C ILE A 8 -16.36 10.05 13.50
N LEU A 9 -15.91 11.23 13.09
CA LEU A 9 -15.09 11.42 11.92
C LEU A 9 -13.72 10.83 12.21
N ARG A 10 -13.40 9.72 11.53
CA ARG A 10 -12.04 9.17 11.50
C ARG A 10 -11.36 9.79 10.30
N GLN A 11 -10.19 10.35 10.53
CA GLN A 11 -9.39 10.85 9.43
C GLN A 11 -8.65 9.66 8.80
N GLU A 12 -9.18 9.20 7.68
CA GLU A 12 -8.53 8.28 6.76
C GLU A 12 -8.05 9.10 5.56
N GLY A 13 -6.96 8.67 4.92
CA GLY A 13 -6.45 9.37 3.75
C GLY A 13 -5.52 10.54 4.04
N ARG A 14 -4.30 10.40 3.53
CA ARG A 14 -3.24 11.40 3.39
C ARG A 14 -2.69 11.24 1.97
N LEU A 15 -1.49 11.75 1.72
CA LEU A 15 -0.75 11.49 0.47
C LEU A 15 -0.94 10.04 -0.04
N GLY A 16 -1.42 9.91 -1.28
CA GLY A 16 -1.87 8.64 -1.84
C GLY A 16 -3.40 8.57 -1.86
N TYR A 17 -4.00 8.20 -0.73
CA TYR A 17 -5.44 7.95 -0.61
C TYR A 17 -6.31 9.19 -0.86
N GLU A 18 -5.86 10.40 -0.50
CA GLU A 18 -6.63 11.62 -0.80
C GLU A 18 -6.77 11.84 -2.30
N GLN A 19 -5.68 11.67 -3.07
CA GLN A 19 -5.70 11.83 -4.52
C GLN A 19 -6.46 10.70 -5.19
N TYR A 20 -6.23 9.46 -4.77
CA TYR A 20 -6.93 8.28 -5.28
C TYR A 20 -8.44 8.39 -5.07
N SER A 21 -8.89 8.69 -3.85
CA SER A 21 -10.31 8.86 -3.53
C SER A 21 -10.93 10.05 -4.27
N ALA A 22 -10.22 11.19 -4.32
CA ALA A 22 -10.71 12.38 -5.03
C ALA A 22 -10.88 12.14 -6.53
N THR A 23 -10.03 11.30 -7.13
CA THR A 23 -10.16 10.91 -8.54
C THR A 23 -11.43 10.08 -8.75
N GLY A 24 -11.76 9.18 -7.83
CA GLY A 24 -13.04 8.46 -7.85
C GLY A 24 -14.25 9.40 -7.84
N PHE A 25 -14.26 10.41 -6.96
CA PHE A 25 -15.31 11.45 -6.94
C PHE A 25 -15.36 12.26 -8.23
N TYR A 26 -14.20 12.53 -8.85
CA TYR A 26 -14.13 13.25 -10.11
C TYR A 26 -14.81 12.49 -11.26
N LEU A 27 -14.71 11.15 -11.28
CA LEU A 27 -15.43 10.30 -12.25
C LEU A 27 -16.95 10.45 -12.12
N TRP A 28 -17.46 10.87 -10.96
CA TRP A 28 -18.87 11.15 -10.71
C TRP A 28 -19.22 12.64 -10.88
N GLY A 29 -18.32 13.44 -11.46
CA GLY A 29 -18.50 14.87 -11.69
C GLY A 29 -18.28 15.75 -10.46
N ILE A 30 -17.81 15.19 -9.33
CA ILE A 30 -17.58 15.92 -8.09
C ILE A 30 -16.12 16.37 -8.01
N LYS A 31 -15.89 17.68 -8.00
CA LYS A 31 -14.52 18.25 -7.97
C LYS A 31 -14.06 18.48 -6.53
N LEU A 32 -12.94 17.87 -6.16
CA LEU A 32 -12.32 17.98 -4.83
C LEU A 32 -10.89 18.54 -4.91
N PRO A 33 -10.70 19.82 -5.31
CA PRO A 33 -9.37 20.38 -5.58
C PRO A 33 -8.45 20.40 -4.35
N LYS A 34 -9.02 20.49 -3.13
CA LYS A 34 -8.25 20.42 -1.89
C LYS A 34 -7.61 19.05 -1.67
N SER A 35 -8.32 17.97 -1.99
CA SER A 35 -7.83 16.59 -1.83
C SER A 35 -6.83 16.20 -2.93
N LEU A 36 -6.92 16.82 -4.11
CA LEU A 36 -5.92 16.66 -5.18
C LEU A 36 -4.65 17.50 -4.95
N SER A 37 -4.66 18.42 -3.99
CA SER A 37 -3.53 19.30 -3.71
C SER A 37 -2.43 18.56 -2.94
N TYR A 38 -1.18 18.84 -3.33
CA TYR A 38 0.01 18.40 -2.61
C TYR A 38 0.53 19.41 -1.58
N SER A 39 -0.29 20.40 -1.18
CA SER A 39 0.13 21.52 -0.31
C SER A 39 0.68 21.13 1.06
N PHE A 40 0.37 19.93 1.56
CA PHE A 40 0.81 19.46 2.88
C PHE A 40 2.01 18.51 2.85
N ILE A 41 2.55 18.19 1.66
CA ILE A 41 3.67 17.26 1.55
C ILE A 41 5.00 17.96 1.83
N LYS A 42 5.95 17.23 2.41
CA LYS A 42 7.32 17.68 2.62
C LYS A 42 8.30 16.66 2.05
N PRO A 43 9.46 17.11 1.53
CA PRO A 43 10.47 16.21 1.02
C PRO A 43 11.18 15.48 2.16
N VAL A 44 11.64 14.26 1.89
CA VAL A 44 12.54 13.47 2.74
C VAL A 44 13.44 12.62 1.85
N LYS A 45 14.72 12.47 2.23
CA LYS A 45 15.64 11.57 1.53
C LYS A 45 15.63 10.19 2.18
N ILE A 46 15.30 9.15 1.40
CA ILE A 46 15.38 7.74 1.81
C ILE A 46 16.25 7.03 0.78
N PHE A 47 17.34 6.39 1.22
CA PHE A 47 18.33 5.78 0.31
C PHE A 47 18.81 6.72 -0.82
N ASN A 48 19.04 8.00 -0.51
CA ASN A 48 19.38 9.07 -1.46
C ASN A 48 18.33 9.36 -2.54
N ILE A 49 17.14 8.78 -2.46
CA ILE A 49 15.98 9.12 -3.29
C ILE A 49 15.14 10.16 -2.55
N GLU A 50 14.81 11.26 -3.23
CA GLU A 50 13.86 12.23 -2.72
C GLU A 50 12.44 11.66 -2.79
N MET A 51 11.84 11.49 -1.62
CA MET A 51 10.46 11.10 -1.40
C MET A 51 9.67 12.25 -0.80
N TYR A 52 8.35 12.09 -0.79
CA TYR A 52 7.45 13.01 -0.12
C TYR A 52 6.62 12.27 0.92
N TYR A 53 6.38 12.94 2.04
CA TYR A 53 5.45 12.49 3.07
C TYR A 53 4.51 13.63 3.43
N ASP A 54 3.33 13.28 3.93
CA ASP A 54 2.37 14.28 4.39
C ASP A 54 2.71 14.73 5.81
N ALA A 55 2.84 16.04 6.02
CA ALA A 55 3.27 16.62 7.29
C ALA A 55 2.15 16.68 8.35
N ARG A 56 0.91 16.30 8.01
CA ARG A 56 -0.21 16.24 8.94
C ARG A 56 -0.12 15.00 9.83
N ASN A 57 -0.92 14.97 10.89
CA ASN A 57 -0.96 13.84 11.82
C ASN A 57 -1.44 12.54 11.15
N LEU A 58 -0.95 11.41 11.69
CA LEU A 58 -1.34 10.05 11.30
C LEU A 58 -1.21 9.78 9.78
N ALA A 59 -0.13 10.30 9.19
CA ALA A 59 0.19 10.15 7.77
C ALA A 59 1.05 8.93 7.46
N TYR A 60 0.40 7.79 7.32
CA TYR A 60 1.02 6.54 6.90
C TYR A 60 1.26 6.52 5.39
N LEU A 61 2.52 6.59 4.96
CA LEU A 61 2.86 6.42 3.55
C LEU A 61 2.95 4.91 3.22
N THR A 62 1.87 4.33 2.70
CA THR A 62 1.77 2.93 2.28
C THR A 62 1.74 2.78 0.75
N SER A 63 1.82 1.54 0.24
CA SER A 63 1.83 1.28 -1.20
C SER A 63 0.45 1.28 -1.86
N GLU A 64 -0.60 0.98 -1.11
CA GLU A 64 -1.91 0.61 -1.66
C GLU A 64 -2.57 1.63 -2.57
N PRO A 65 -2.74 2.90 -2.15
CA PRO A 65 -3.39 3.87 -3.03
C PRO A 65 -2.62 4.08 -4.34
N PHE A 66 -1.31 3.83 -4.35
CA PHE A 66 -0.46 4.04 -5.52
C PHE A 66 -0.58 2.90 -6.53
N PHE A 67 -0.52 1.64 -6.08
CA PHE A 67 -0.73 0.53 -7.02
C PHE A 67 -2.18 0.40 -7.46
N LEU A 68 -3.16 0.76 -6.61
CA LEU A 68 -4.58 0.78 -6.97
C LEU A 68 -4.82 1.82 -8.04
N ALA A 69 -4.36 3.06 -7.84
CA ALA A 69 -4.45 4.10 -8.86
C ALA A 69 -3.85 3.62 -10.18
N LYS A 70 -2.66 3.02 -10.16
CA LYS A 70 -2.00 2.52 -11.38
C LYS A 70 -2.81 1.44 -12.10
N MET A 71 -3.44 0.52 -11.37
CA MET A 71 -4.19 -0.59 -11.96
C MET A 71 -5.61 -0.20 -12.37
N GLU A 72 -6.30 0.60 -11.58
CA GLU A 72 -7.70 0.94 -11.82
C GLU A 72 -7.85 2.17 -12.73
N ILE A 73 -7.15 3.24 -12.41
CA ILE A 73 -7.30 4.57 -13.01
C ILE A 73 -6.22 4.83 -14.06
N GLY A 74 -5.06 4.18 -13.92
CA GLY A 74 -3.85 4.51 -14.68
C GLY A 74 -3.15 5.72 -14.09
N LYS A 75 -3.07 6.81 -14.85
CA LYS A 75 -2.31 8.01 -14.44
C LYS A 75 -3.22 9.12 -13.88
N ILE A 76 -3.18 9.32 -12.56
CA ILE A 76 -3.83 10.49 -11.90
C ILE A 76 -3.16 11.79 -12.35
N ASP A 77 -1.85 11.92 -12.14
CA ASP A 77 -1.01 13.02 -12.64
C ASP A 77 0.46 12.56 -12.71
N ASN A 78 1.35 13.41 -13.26
CA ASN A 78 2.78 13.10 -13.38
C ASN A 78 3.47 12.86 -12.03
N PHE A 79 3.11 13.65 -11.03
CA PHE A 79 3.78 13.66 -9.74
C PHE A 79 3.36 12.45 -8.88
N PHE A 80 2.09 12.07 -8.94
CA PHE A 80 1.58 10.84 -8.33
C PHE A 80 2.25 9.58 -8.91
N ASP A 81 2.41 9.52 -10.23
CA ASP A 81 3.07 8.39 -10.92
C ASP A 81 4.57 8.33 -10.60
N GLU A 82 5.23 9.49 -10.44
CA GLU A 82 6.60 9.58 -9.95
C GLU A 82 6.74 9.01 -8.53
N ILE A 83 5.87 9.42 -7.60
CA ILE A 83 5.85 8.89 -6.22
C ILE A 83 5.61 7.37 -6.24
N THR A 84 4.65 6.90 -7.04
CA THR A 84 4.34 5.46 -7.21
C THR A 84 5.60 4.68 -7.60
N THR A 85 6.34 5.18 -8.59
CA THR A 85 7.58 4.55 -9.05
C THR A 85 8.66 4.55 -7.97
N LYS A 86 8.83 5.66 -7.25
CA LYS A 86 9.81 5.76 -6.17
C LYS A 86 9.49 4.84 -4.99
N ILE A 87 8.21 4.65 -4.64
CA ILE A 87 7.78 3.69 -3.60
C ILE A 87 8.20 2.26 -3.96
N TYR A 88 8.00 1.85 -5.22
CA TYR A 88 8.45 0.54 -5.69
C TYR A 88 9.98 0.43 -5.63
N GLN A 89 10.71 1.44 -6.13
CA GLN A 89 12.17 1.47 -6.14
C GLN A 89 12.78 1.40 -4.74
N LEU A 90 12.24 2.13 -3.75
CA LEU A 90 12.75 2.08 -2.38
C LEU A 90 12.66 0.69 -1.75
N GLN A 91 11.57 -0.02 -2.03
CA GLN A 91 11.38 -1.38 -1.55
C GLN A 91 12.36 -2.35 -2.22
N LYS A 92 12.61 -2.18 -3.52
CA LYS A 92 13.64 -2.90 -4.27
C LYS A 92 15.04 -2.65 -3.70
N ILE A 93 15.41 -1.40 -3.45
CA ILE A 93 16.71 -1.03 -2.86
C ILE A 93 16.86 -1.62 -1.45
N ARG A 94 15.79 -1.65 -0.66
CA ARG A 94 15.81 -2.29 0.67
C ARG A 94 16.15 -3.78 0.56
N TRP A 95 15.58 -4.46 -0.43
CA TRP A 95 15.93 -5.85 -0.72
C TRP A 95 17.38 -6.00 -1.19
N GLU A 96 17.83 -5.21 -2.15
CA GLU A 96 19.20 -5.29 -2.69
C GLU A 96 20.28 -5.01 -1.63
N LYS A 97 20.03 -4.04 -0.75
CA LYS A 97 21.01 -3.60 0.25
C LYS A 97 21.04 -4.47 1.51
N TYR A 98 19.90 -4.98 1.95
CA TYR A 98 19.76 -5.66 3.24
C TYR A 98 19.25 -7.09 3.15
N ASN A 99 18.97 -7.59 1.93
CA ASN A 99 18.33 -8.88 1.69
C ASN A 99 16.96 -9.02 2.37
N ILE A 100 16.24 -7.90 2.57
CA ILE A 100 14.89 -7.89 3.16
C ILE A 100 13.86 -7.69 2.05
N ILE A 101 13.21 -8.78 1.64
CA ILE A 101 12.14 -8.76 0.63
C ILE A 101 10.97 -7.91 1.17
N THR A 102 10.63 -6.83 0.47
CA THR A 102 9.72 -5.80 0.99
C THR A 102 8.56 -5.51 0.03
N ALA A 103 7.32 -5.75 0.45
CA ALA A 103 6.13 -5.23 -0.20
C ALA A 103 5.17 -4.80 0.90
N ILE A 104 5.19 -3.52 1.26
CA ILE A 104 4.46 -2.99 2.41
C ILE A 104 3.08 -2.46 2.00
N SER A 105 2.12 -2.58 2.90
CA SER A 105 0.80 -1.96 2.84
C SER A 105 0.20 -1.95 4.26
N GLU A 106 -1.04 -1.51 4.38
CA GLU A 106 -1.85 -1.68 5.57
C GLU A 106 -2.51 -3.07 5.58
N ASP A 107 -2.28 -3.85 6.62
CA ASP A 107 -2.61 -5.27 6.63
C ASP A 107 -3.37 -5.65 7.89
N SER A 108 -4.36 -6.53 7.73
CA SER A 108 -4.97 -7.22 8.87
C SER A 108 -3.97 -8.21 9.47
N THR A 109 -4.00 -8.40 10.78
CA THR A 109 -3.10 -9.34 11.49
C THR A 109 -3.90 -10.46 12.15
N ASP A 110 -3.31 -11.65 12.23
CA ASP A 110 -3.94 -12.82 12.86
C ASP A 110 -3.96 -12.78 14.40
N LYS A 111 -3.48 -11.67 14.98
CA LYS A 111 -3.40 -11.38 16.40
C LYS A 111 -3.64 -9.90 16.63
N MET A 112 -3.92 -9.51 17.88
CA MET A 112 -3.92 -8.10 18.29
C MET A 112 -2.62 -7.41 17.82
N PRO A 113 -2.67 -6.23 17.16
CA PRO A 113 -3.77 -5.26 17.14
C PRO A 113 -4.83 -5.46 16.04
N TRP A 114 -4.84 -6.59 15.34
CA TRP A 114 -5.77 -6.96 14.25
C TRP A 114 -5.59 -6.15 12.96
N PHE A 115 -4.95 -5.00 13.01
CA PHE A 115 -4.64 -4.18 11.85
C PHE A 115 -3.36 -3.35 12.09
N VAL A 116 -2.49 -3.29 11.08
CA VAL A 116 -1.25 -2.51 11.13
C VAL A 116 -1.00 -1.78 9.81
N TYR A 117 -0.41 -0.60 9.89
CA TYR A 117 0.22 0.11 8.77
C TYR A 117 1.70 -0.23 8.72
N ASN A 118 2.14 -0.88 7.63
CA ASN A 118 3.56 -0.96 7.28
C ASN A 118 3.89 0.21 6.34
N SER A 119 4.59 1.23 6.84
CA SER A 119 4.79 2.49 6.10
C SER A 119 6.23 2.66 5.60
N VAL A 120 6.40 3.25 4.41
CA VAL A 120 7.71 3.66 3.89
C VAL A 120 8.29 4.70 4.82
N TYR A 121 7.45 5.66 5.21
CA TYR A 121 7.78 6.74 6.12
C TYR A 121 6.59 7.08 7.02
N PHE A 122 6.84 7.24 8.31
CA PHE A 122 5.87 7.71 9.29
C PHE A 122 6.61 8.30 10.49
N ASN A 123 6.16 9.47 10.96
CA ASN A 123 6.69 10.14 12.16
C ASN A 123 8.22 10.18 12.23
N SER A 124 8.83 10.74 11.17
CA SER A 124 10.29 10.89 11.01
C SER A 124 11.11 9.60 10.92
N GLN A 125 10.46 8.44 10.81
CA GLN A 125 11.11 7.14 10.72
C GLN A 125 10.71 6.40 9.46
N THR A 126 11.61 5.56 8.96
CA THR A 126 11.36 4.72 7.78
C THR A 126 10.96 3.30 8.19
N TRP A 127 10.15 2.65 7.35
CA TRP A 127 9.81 1.22 7.47
C TRP A 127 9.16 0.84 8.81
N LEU A 128 8.35 1.73 9.38
CA LEU A 128 7.72 1.53 10.68
C LEU A 128 6.41 0.74 10.53
N CYS A 129 6.19 -0.20 11.45
CA CYS A 129 4.94 -0.95 11.56
C CYS A 129 4.16 -0.43 12.77
N THR A 130 2.95 0.10 12.56
CA THR A 130 2.14 0.71 13.62
C THR A 130 0.69 0.28 13.57
N SER A 131 -0.01 0.36 14.70
CA SER A 131 -1.48 0.39 14.71
C SER A 131 -2.03 1.71 14.14
N PRO A 132 -3.33 1.81 13.83
CA PRO A 132 -3.96 3.07 13.40
C PRO A 132 -3.81 4.26 14.34
N GLY A 133 -3.52 4.01 15.63
CA GLY A 133 -3.22 5.06 16.61
C GLY A 133 -1.75 5.51 16.61
N GLY A 134 -0.91 4.97 15.73
CA GLY A 134 0.54 5.27 15.65
C GLY A 134 1.40 4.50 16.64
N LYS A 135 0.81 3.68 17.52
CA LYS A 135 1.59 2.82 18.44
C LYS A 135 2.41 1.80 17.64
N PRO A 136 3.72 1.62 17.92
CA PRO A 136 4.60 0.72 17.19
C PRO A 136 4.33 -0.76 17.51
N TYR A 137 4.36 -1.60 16.48
CA TYR A 137 4.24 -3.06 16.55
C TYR A 137 5.23 -3.75 15.60
N PRO A 138 6.56 -3.57 15.80
CA PRO A 138 7.58 -4.07 14.86
C PRO A 138 7.55 -5.59 14.64
N GLN A 139 7.02 -6.35 15.58
CA GLN A 139 6.83 -7.80 15.44
C GLN A 139 5.83 -8.22 14.35
N TYR A 140 4.94 -7.32 13.95
CA TYR A 140 3.94 -7.55 12.90
C TYR A 140 4.32 -6.95 11.55
N LYS A 141 5.54 -6.41 11.44
CA LYS A 141 6.05 -5.96 10.15
C LYS A 141 6.10 -7.13 9.17
N SER A 142 5.53 -6.95 7.98
CA SER A 142 5.30 -8.05 7.05
C SER A 142 5.58 -7.70 5.61
N LEU A 143 5.95 -8.73 4.85
CA LEU A 143 5.75 -8.80 3.41
C LEU A 143 4.26 -9.05 3.14
N SER A 144 3.55 -8.06 2.61
CA SER A 144 2.13 -8.14 2.26
C SER A 144 1.94 -8.96 0.98
N THR A 145 1.03 -9.93 1.03
CA THR A 145 0.66 -10.76 -0.13
C THR A 145 0.04 -9.90 -1.22
N LYS A 146 -0.93 -9.03 -0.87
CA LYS A 146 -1.63 -8.18 -1.85
C LYS A 146 -0.67 -7.22 -2.56
N SER A 147 0.22 -6.54 -1.83
CA SER A 147 1.19 -5.64 -2.44
C SER A 147 2.20 -6.38 -3.31
N ALA A 148 2.62 -7.58 -2.90
CA ALA A 148 3.50 -8.40 -3.72
C ALA A 148 2.84 -8.82 -5.04
N PHE A 149 1.55 -9.18 -5.02
CA PHE A 149 0.79 -9.43 -6.24
C PHE A 149 0.64 -8.19 -7.11
N ALA A 150 0.23 -7.05 -6.53
CA ALA A 150 0.05 -5.78 -7.25
C ALA A 150 1.34 -5.29 -7.92
N TRP A 151 2.44 -5.24 -7.18
CA TRP A 151 3.73 -4.85 -7.76
C TRP A 151 4.21 -5.82 -8.84
N SER A 152 3.92 -7.11 -8.72
CA SER A 152 4.21 -8.12 -9.77
C SER A 152 3.25 -8.10 -10.98
N ALA A 153 2.15 -7.36 -10.87
CA ALA A 153 1.25 -7.08 -11.97
C ALA A 153 1.72 -5.85 -12.75
N ILE A 154 2.18 -4.82 -12.04
CA ILE A 154 2.62 -3.53 -12.61
C ILE A 154 4.02 -3.61 -13.23
N TYR A 155 4.98 -4.27 -12.55
CA TYR A 155 6.38 -4.35 -12.99
C TYR A 155 6.74 -5.76 -13.47
N SER A 156 7.81 -5.84 -14.27
CA SER A 156 8.28 -7.08 -14.92
C SER A 156 9.77 -7.39 -14.69
N ASP A 157 10.40 -6.76 -13.69
CA ASP A 157 11.80 -6.99 -13.35
C ASP A 157 12.01 -8.21 -12.41
N SER A 158 13.28 -8.49 -12.10
CA SER A 158 13.65 -9.59 -11.19
C SER A 158 13.06 -9.46 -9.78
N TYR A 159 12.90 -8.24 -9.29
CA TYR A 159 12.35 -7.97 -7.96
C TYR A 159 10.85 -8.28 -7.92
N SER A 160 10.09 -7.81 -8.89
CA SER A 160 8.66 -8.09 -9.03
C SER A 160 8.38 -9.60 -9.14
N THR A 161 9.26 -10.33 -9.84
CA THR A 161 9.21 -11.79 -9.98
C THR A 161 9.49 -12.49 -8.63
N LEU A 162 10.48 -12.00 -7.88
CA LEU A 162 10.79 -12.49 -6.53
C LEU A 162 9.60 -12.30 -5.58
N LEU A 163 8.97 -11.13 -5.58
CA LEU A 163 7.80 -10.82 -4.75
C LEU A 163 6.69 -11.85 -4.98
N LYS A 164 6.28 -12.04 -6.23
CA LYS A 164 5.24 -13.02 -6.59
C LYS A 164 5.61 -14.43 -6.15
N ASN A 165 6.85 -14.86 -6.42
CA ASN A 165 7.30 -16.21 -6.10
C ASN A 165 7.29 -16.47 -4.58
N LYS A 166 7.55 -15.45 -3.77
CA LYS A 166 7.55 -15.57 -2.31
C LYS A 166 6.14 -15.75 -1.74
N VAL A 167 5.12 -15.16 -2.37
CA VAL A 167 3.75 -15.13 -1.80
C VAL A 167 2.74 -16.04 -2.51
N LYS A 168 3.01 -16.52 -3.73
CA LYS A 168 2.05 -17.30 -4.54
C LYS A 168 1.53 -18.59 -3.91
N LYS A 169 2.19 -19.10 -2.86
CA LYS A 169 1.78 -20.31 -2.12
C LYS A 169 1.08 -20.01 -0.79
N LEU A 170 0.88 -18.73 -0.43
CA LEU A 170 0.21 -18.32 0.81
C LEU A 170 -1.30 -18.40 0.68
N VAL A 171 -1.81 -19.61 0.41
CA VAL A 171 -3.21 -19.87 0.10
C VAL A 171 -3.89 -20.55 1.28
N ASN A 172 -5.06 -20.03 1.63
CA ASN A 172 -6.09 -20.71 2.39
C ASN A 172 -7.07 -21.39 1.40
N GLN A 173 -7.40 -22.65 1.64
CA GLN A 173 -8.17 -23.46 0.67
C GLN A 173 -9.61 -22.96 0.44
N GLU A 174 -10.21 -22.31 1.44
CA GLU A 174 -11.61 -21.88 1.37
C GLU A 174 -11.76 -20.38 1.10
N TYR A 175 -10.87 -19.56 1.67
CA TYR A 175 -11.04 -18.11 1.73
C TYR A 175 -9.99 -17.31 0.93
N GLY A 176 -9.22 -17.97 0.06
CA GLY A 176 -8.27 -17.31 -0.84
C GLY A 176 -6.87 -17.17 -0.26
N TYR A 177 -6.31 -15.97 -0.16
CA TYR A 177 -4.91 -15.78 0.29
C TYR A 177 -4.80 -15.31 1.74
N TYR A 178 -3.74 -15.78 2.41
CA TYR A 178 -3.30 -15.21 3.68
C TYR A 178 -2.65 -13.85 3.47
N THR A 179 -2.74 -13.00 4.49
CA THR A 179 -2.34 -11.58 4.40
C THR A 179 -0.86 -11.38 4.09
N GLY A 180 0.04 -12.24 4.58
CA GLY A 180 1.48 -12.07 4.31
C GLY A 180 2.41 -12.94 5.13
N ILE A 181 3.69 -12.53 5.20
CA ILE A 181 4.74 -13.19 5.98
C ILE A 181 5.38 -12.15 6.91
N TYR A 182 5.45 -12.45 8.21
CA TYR A 182 6.12 -11.58 9.17
C TYR A 182 7.64 -11.59 8.97
N GLU A 183 8.24 -10.40 8.86
CA GLU A 183 9.70 -10.23 8.67
C GLU A 183 10.48 -10.84 9.85
N LYS A 184 9.97 -10.70 11.08
CA LYS A 184 10.69 -11.08 12.31
C LYS A 184 10.99 -12.59 12.43
N ASN A 185 10.08 -13.44 11.95
CA ASN A 185 10.16 -14.88 12.22
C ASN A 185 9.77 -15.75 11.01
N ASN A 186 9.54 -15.15 9.84
CA ASN A 186 9.09 -15.83 8.62
C ASN A 186 7.82 -16.66 8.76
N LYS A 187 7.01 -16.44 9.82
CA LYS A 187 5.71 -17.09 9.97
C LYS A 187 4.69 -16.38 9.10
N THR A 188 3.77 -17.17 8.53
CA THR A 188 2.61 -16.64 7.82
C THR A 188 1.71 -15.87 8.78
N ASN A 189 1.33 -14.65 8.38
CA ASN A 189 0.20 -13.94 8.95
C ASN A 189 -1.07 -14.61 8.41
N LYS A 190 -1.73 -15.43 9.24
CA LYS A 190 -2.87 -16.26 8.82
C LYS A 190 -4.19 -15.51 8.71
N SER A 191 -4.18 -14.19 8.85
CA SER A 191 -5.37 -13.36 8.63
C SER A 191 -5.88 -13.56 7.21
N VAL A 192 -7.18 -13.78 7.08
CA VAL A 192 -7.89 -13.79 5.79
C VAL A 192 -8.94 -12.70 5.82
N ASN A 193 -8.95 -11.87 4.78
CA ASN A 193 -9.81 -10.70 4.70
C ASN A 193 -10.13 -10.36 3.23
N ILE A 194 -11.18 -9.57 3.05
CA ILE A 194 -11.67 -9.17 1.73
C ILE A 194 -10.67 -8.29 0.98
N ASN A 195 -10.00 -7.35 1.66
CA ASN A 195 -9.10 -6.40 1.04
C ASN A 195 -7.88 -7.10 0.39
N THR A 196 -7.27 -8.06 1.08
CA THR A 196 -6.16 -8.86 0.52
C THR A 196 -6.58 -9.58 -0.76
N ASN A 197 -7.74 -10.23 -0.73
CA ASN A 197 -8.22 -10.98 -1.89
C ASN A 197 -8.68 -10.07 -3.03
N ALA A 198 -9.32 -8.94 -2.74
CA ALA A 198 -9.77 -7.97 -3.74
C ALA A 198 -8.58 -7.42 -4.55
N VAL A 199 -7.54 -6.93 -3.87
CA VAL A 199 -6.33 -6.41 -4.55
C VAL A 199 -5.64 -7.49 -5.39
N ILE A 200 -5.63 -8.75 -4.94
CA ILE A 200 -5.09 -9.86 -5.74
C ILE A 200 -5.91 -10.08 -7.01
N LEU A 201 -7.24 -10.08 -6.90
CA LEU A 201 -8.13 -10.23 -8.06
C LEU A 201 -7.97 -9.08 -9.05
N GLU A 202 -7.88 -7.84 -8.57
CA GLU A 202 -7.57 -6.68 -9.41
C GLU A 202 -6.21 -6.81 -10.09
N SER A 203 -5.19 -7.26 -9.36
CA SER A 203 -3.86 -7.52 -9.93
C SER A 203 -3.91 -8.55 -11.06
N LEU A 204 -4.73 -9.60 -10.91
CA LEU A 204 -4.93 -10.61 -11.95
C LEU A 204 -5.70 -10.04 -13.14
N LEU A 205 -6.72 -9.21 -12.91
CA LEU A 205 -7.46 -8.51 -13.96
C LEU A 205 -6.53 -7.59 -14.76
N TYR A 206 -5.72 -6.78 -14.10
CA TYR A 206 -4.74 -5.89 -14.75
C TYR A 206 -3.77 -6.66 -15.65
N LYS A 207 -3.27 -7.81 -15.18
CA LYS A 207 -2.46 -8.71 -16.01
C LYS A 207 -3.24 -9.29 -17.18
N LYS A 208 -4.50 -9.69 -16.99
CA LYS A 208 -5.37 -10.21 -18.05
C LYS A 208 -5.62 -9.16 -19.14
N LEU A 209 -5.71 -7.89 -18.75
CA LEU A 209 -5.81 -6.73 -19.62
C LEU A 209 -4.46 -6.30 -20.23
N LYS A 210 -3.40 -7.09 -20.05
CA LYS A 210 -2.05 -6.84 -20.57
C LYS A 210 -1.46 -5.52 -20.07
N GLY A 211 -1.74 -5.16 -18.82
CA GLY A 211 -1.22 -3.95 -18.19
C GLY A 211 -1.95 -2.67 -18.60
N LYS A 212 -3.18 -2.78 -19.12
CA LYS A 212 -4.07 -1.65 -19.29
C LYS A 212 -4.87 -1.43 -18.02
N SER A 213 -5.02 -0.18 -17.60
CA SER A 213 -5.86 0.16 -16.46
C SER A 213 -7.34 -0.10 -16.75
N PHE A 214 -8.17 -0.19 -15.72
CA PHE A 214 -9.57 -0.60 -15.86
C PHE A 214 -10.45 0.51 -16.42
N LEU A 215 -10.10 1.76 -16.14
CA LEU A 215 -10.92 2.94 -16.40
C LEU A 215 -10.32 3.89 -17.46
N GLU A 216 -9.08 3.66 -17.93
CA GLU A 216 -8.60 4.36 -19.12
C GLU A 216 -9.24 3.76 -20.37
N ASN A 217 -10.00 4.59 -21.11
CA ASN A 217 -10.46 4.29 -22.46
C ASN A 217 -9.32 4.45 -23.48
#